data_AF-A0A673BE01-F1
#
_entry.id   AF-A0A673BE01-F1
#
_cell.length_a   1.000
_cell.length_b   1.000
_cell.length_c   1.000
_cell.angle_alpha   90.00
_cell.angle_beta   90.00
_cell.angle_gamma   90.00
#
_symmetry.space_group_name_H-M   'P 1'
#
loop_
_entity.id
_entity.type
_entity.pdbx_description
1 polymer ?
#
loop_
_entity_poly.entity_id
_entity_poly.type
_entity_poly.pdbx_seq_one_letter_code
_entity_poly.pdbx_strand_id
1 'polypeptide(L)'
;MVTTTTRAVNAIFHQFSFARSVRHQINMADYKEAPLATRPRTLDPNDYFNLSQEKRRADEERAALRANLKRQYLTQLNNPSRTELIEDPALTRWVYARANPFPHFRPTFKTSLLGIVFGVVPLVTLYYIFKTDRDRKEAQIKAGTRDRKFNLAY
;
A
#
# COMPACT_ATOMS: atom_id res chain seq x y z
N MET A 1 -10.87 -51.50 63.17
CA MET A 1 -9.57 -50.97 62.69
C MET A 1 -9.74 -50.65 61.20
N VAL A 2 -9.44 -49.40 60.80
CA VAL A 2 -9.36 -48.90 59.39
C VAL A 2 -10.77 -48.76 58.75
N THR A 3 -11.28 -47.63 58.20
CA THR A 3 -10.69 -46.45 57.54
C THR A 3 -11.72 -45.29 57.46
N THR A 4 -11.23 -44.08 57.75
CA THR A 4 -11.50 -42.77 57.10
C THR A 4 -12.41 -42.69 55.86
N THR A 5 -13.43 -41.81 55.88
CA THR A 5 -13.74 -40.79 54.83
C THR A 5 -15.04 -40.01 55.14
N THR A 6 -15.02 -38.95 55.95
CA THR A 6 -16.14 -37.97 55.99
C THR A 6 -15.71 -36.61 56.56
N ARG A 7 -14.70 -35.93 55.98
CA ARG A 7 -14.34 -34.56 56.38
C ARG A 7 -13.72 -33.71 55.25
N ALA A 8 -14.17 -33.88 54.01
CA ALA A 8 -13.61 -33.10 52.89
C ALA A 8 -14.66 -32.72 51.82
N VAL A 9 -15.86 -32.30 52.23
CA VAL A 9 -16.88 -31.79 51.27
C VAL A 9 -17.29 -30.34 51.57
N ASN A 10 -16.82 -29.72 52.66
CA ASN A 10 -17.38 -28.45 53.13
C ASN A 10 -16.34 -27.31 53.29
N ALA A 11 -15.35 -27.22 52.40
CA ALA A 11 -14.36 -26.14 52.42
C ALA A 11 -13.88 -25.69 51.03
N ILE A 12 -14.76 -25.74 50.02
CA ILE A 12 -14.49 -25.14 48.69
C ILE A 12 -15.73 -24.35 48.26
N PHE A 13 -16.18 -23.44 49.12
CA PHE A 13 -17.29 -22.54 48.79
C PHE A 13 -17.16 -21.19 49.49
N HIS A 14 -15.95 -20.70 49.69
CA HIS A 14 -15.73 -19.28 49.91
C HIS A 14 -14.41 -18.90 49.27
N GLN A 15 -14.41 -17.75 48.60
CA GLN A 15 -13.22 -17.01 48.17
C GLN A 15 -12.76 -17.19 46.72
N PHE A 16 -13.68 -17.02 45.77
CA PHE A 16 -13.34 -16.36 44.50
C PHE A 16 -14.40 -15.31 44.17
N SER A 17 -14.41 -14.23 44.96
CA SER A 17 -15.04 -12.98 44.54
C SER A 17 -14.17 -12.38 43.43
N PHE A 18 -14.44 -12.78 42.20
CA PHE A 18 -13.96 -12.06 41.02
C PHE A 18 -14.77 -10.76 40.96
N ALA A 19 -14.31 -9.74 41.69
CA ALA A 19 -14.73 -8.37 41.46
C ALA A 19 -14.26 -7.99 40.04
N ARG A 20 -15.04 -8.39 39.03
CA ARG A 20 -14.91 -7.92 37.67
C ARG A 20 -15.24 -6.44 37.71
N SER A 21 -14.21 -5.62 37.91
CA SER A 21 -14.27 -4.19 37.64
C SER A 21 -14.62 -4.04 36.16
N VAL A 22 -15.91 -3.98 35.87
CA VAL A 22 -16.43 -3.56 34.56
C VAL A 22 -16.22 -2.05 34.51
N ARG A 23 -14.94 -1.65 34.43
CA ARG A 23 -14.58 -0.35 33.90
C ARG A 23 -15.09 -0.41 32.46
N HIS A 24 -16.15 0.32 32.16
CA HIS A 24 -16.53 0.60 30.79
C HIS A 24 -15.37 1.37 30.16
N GLN A 25 -14.36 0.65 29.66
CA GLN A 25 -13.46 1.19 28.66
C GLN A 25 -14.35 1.42 27.43
N ILE A 26 -14.73 2.67 27.21
CA ILE A 26 -15.00 3.14 25.86
C ILE A 26 -13.63 3.04 25.16
N ASN A 27 -13.26 1.84 24.72
CA ASN A 27 -12.13 1.64 23.84
C ASN A 27 -12.56 2.20 22.50
N MET A 28 -12.35 3.49 22.28
CA MET A 28 -12.10 3.95 20.92
C MET A 28 -10.88 3.18 20.45
N ALA A 29 -11.08 2.22 19.55
CA ALA A 29 -9.98 1.39 19.06
C ALA A 29 -8.89 2.30 18.49
N ASP A 30 -7.65 2.16 18.98
CA ASP A 30 -6.52 2.95 18.50
C ASP A 30 -6.39 2.80 16.97
N TYR A 31 -6.35 3.94 16.27
CA TYR A 31 -6.25 3.94 14.81
C TYR A 31 -4.88 3.42 14.37
N LYS A 32 -4.90 2.26 13.69
CA LYS A 32 -3.73 1.66 13.04
C LYS A 32 -3.64 2.15 11.60
N GLU A 33 -2.57 2.86 11.30
CA GLU A 33 -2.25 3.27 9.94
C GLU A 33 -1.90 2.05 9.06
N ALA A 34 -2.25 2.15 7.78
CA ALA A 34 -1.87 1.18 6.76
C ALA A 34 -1.31 1.93 5.54
N PRO A 35 -0.53 1.27 4.66
CA PRO A 35 0.08 1.93 3.50
C PRO A 35 -0.89 2.68 2.59
N LEU A 36 -2.16 2.25 2.54
CA LEU A 36 -3.24 2.88 1.77
C LEU A 36 -4.29 3.59 2.65
N ALA A 37 -4.12 3.59 3.96
CA ALA A 37 -5.02 4.23 4.92
C ALA A 37 -4.19 5.03 5.93
N THR A 38 -3.96 6.30 5.60
CA THR A 38 -3.23 7.24 6.46
C THR A 38 -4.13 7.75 7.58
N ARG A 39 -3.52 7.98 8.75
CA ARG A 39 -4.21 8.57 9.91
C ARG A 39 -4.86 9.91 9.56
N PRO A 40 -6.14 10.12 9.92
CA PRO A 40 -6.77 11.43 9.79
C PRO A 40 -6.03 12.47 10.63
N ARG A 41 -5.91 13.71 10.13
CA ARG A 41 -5.16 14.79 10.82
C ARG A 41 -5.63 15.03 12.25
N THR A 42 -6.93 14.98 12.50
CA THR A 42 -7.51 15.17 13.84
C THR A 42 -7.09 14.11 14.86
N LEU A 43 -6.65 12.93 14.41
CA LEU A 43 -6.14 11.88 15.29
C LEU A 43 -4.62 11.92 15.43
N ASP A 44 -3.89 12.76 14.69
CA ASP A 44 -2.44 12.85 14.77
C ASP A 44 -2.01 13.58 16.06
N PRO A 45 -1.33 12.90 17.01
CA PRO A 45 -0.86 13.55 18.24
C PRO A 45 0.13 14.70 17.97
N ASN A 46 0.85 14.66 16.84
CA ASN A 46 1.83 15.69 16.49
C ASN A 46 1.20 17.05 16.18
N ASP A 47 -0.09 17.11 15.84
CA ASP A 47 -0.79 18.36 15.56
C ASP A 47 -1.09 19.15 16.84
N TYR A 48 -1.23 18.47 17.98
CA TYR A 48 -1.64 19.10 19.25
C TYR A 48 -0.53 19.14 20.30
N PHE A 49 0.23 18.06 20.46
CA PHE A 49 1.13 17.90 21.62
C PHE A 49 2.58 18.32 21.35
N ASN A 50 3.06 18.29 20.10
CA ASN A 50 4.46 18.49 19.73
C ASN A 50 4.73 19.84 19.02
N LEU A 51 4.15 20.94 19.53
CA LEU A 51 4.26 22.29 18.96
C LEU A 51 5.53 23.04 19.41
N SER A 52 6.69 22.54 19.00
CA SER A 52 7.98 23.24 19.20
C SER A 52 8.06 24.54 18.40
N GLN A 53 8.93 25.47 18.83
CA GLN A 53 9.18 26.72 18.10
C GLN A 53 9.71 26.44 16.68
N GLU A 54 10.52 25.40 16.51
CA GLU A 54 11.05 24.98 15.21
C GLU A 54 9.94 24.50 14.28
N LYS A 55 8.97 23.72 14.78
CA LYS A 55 7.82 23.27 13.99
C LYS A 55 6.99 24.46 13.49
N ARG A 56 6.74 25.46 14.34
CA ARG A 56 6.03 26.69 13.95
C ARG A 56 6.77 27.45 12.85
N ARG A 57 8.09 27.63 13.00
CA ARG A 57 8.93 28.27 11.97
C ARG A 57 8.86 27.51 10.64
N ALA A 58 8.97 26.19 10.66
CA ALA A 58 8.87 25.37 9.45
C ALA A 58 7.47 25.47 8.79
N ASP A 59 6.40 25.54 9.58
CA ASP A 59 5.04 25.69 9.06
C ASP A 59 4.79 27.10 8.51
N GLU A 60 5.34 28.14 9.14
CA GLU A 60 5.35 29.52 8.65
C GLU A 60 6.13 29.63 7.33
N GLU A 61 7.31 29.02 7.23
CA GLU A 61 8.12 28.97 6.01
C GLU A 61 7.37 28.27 4.86
N ARG A 62 6.73 27.12 5.14
CA ARG A 62 5.89 26.41 4.16
C ARG A 62 4.69 27.26 3.72
N ALA A 63 4.04 27.95 4.66
CA ALA A 63 2.91 28.82 4.37
C ALA A 63 3.33 30.03 3.53
N ALA A 64 4.47 30.65 3.85
CA ALA A 64 5.06 31.75 3.09
C ALA A 64 5.41 31.30 1.66
N LEU A 65 6.05 30.15 1.49
CA LEU A 65 6.34 29.58 0.18
C LEU A 65 5.06 29.33 -0.63
N ARG A 66 4.05 28.71 -0.01
CA ARG A 66 2.74 28.46 -0.65
C ARG A 66 2.06 29.76 -1.06
N ALA A 67 2.09 30.79 -0.21
CA ALA A 67 1.51 32.09 -0.50
C ALA A 67 2.24 32.77 -1.68
N ASN A 68 3.57 32.69 -1.72
CA ASN A 68 4.38 33.23 -2.81
C ASN A 68 4.08 32.57 -4.15
N LEU A 69 4.05 31.22 -4.19
CA LEU A 69 3.71 30.47 -5.41
C LEU A 69 2.28 30.75 -5.88
N LYS A 70 1.32 30.81 -4.95
CA LYS A 70 -0.08 31.17 -5.27
C LYS A 70 -0.17 32.58 -5.85
N ARG A 71 0.55 33.55 -5.27
CA ARG A 71 0.59 34.93 -5.76
C ARG A 71 1.11 34.99 -7.19
N GLN A 72 2.23 34.32 -7.48
CA GLN A 72 2.80 34.24 -8.83
C GLN A 72 1.81 33.68 -9.85
N TYR A 73 1.16 32.55 -9.52
CA TYR A 73 0.16 31.94 -10.38
C TYR A 73 -1.04 32.86 -10.64
N LEU A 74 -1.59 33.49 -9.59
CA LEU A 74 -2.73 34.39 -9.73
C LEU A 74 -2.39 35.65 -10.55
N THR A 75 -1.19 36.20 -10.40
CA THR A 75 -0.74 37.34 -11.22
C THR A 75 -0.71 37.00 -12.70
N GLN A 76 -0.25 35.79 -13.06
CA GLN A 76 -0.25 35.34 -14.47
C GLN A 76 -1.66 35.03 -14.98
N LEU A 77 -2.50 34.40 -14.14
CA LEU A 77 -3.86 34.04 -14.48
C LEU A 77 -4.75 35.26 -14.74
N ASN A 78 -4.59 36.31 -13.93
CA ASN A 78 -5.41 37.51 -13.99
C ASN A 78 -4.91 38.54 -15.03
N ASN A 79 -3.87 38.24 -15.82
CA ASN A 79 -3.40 39.14 -16.87
C ASN A 79 -4.34 39.10 -18.09
N PRO A 80 -5.02 40.21 -18.45
CA PRO A 80 -5.98 40.23 -19.56
C PRO A 80 -5.34 40.09 -20.94
N SER A 81 -4.03 40.34 -21.07
CA SER A 81 -3.29 40.23 -22.34
C SER A 81 -2.77 38.82 -22.64
N ARG A 82 -3.00 37.85 -21.73
CA ARG A 82 -2.45 36.49 -21.88
C ARG A 82 -3.35 35.63 -22.78
N THR A 83 -2.75 35.03 -23.81
CA THR A 83 -3.40 34.09 -24.74
C THR A 83 -2.91 32.65 -24.61
N GLU A 84 -1.73 32.43 -24.02
CA GLU A 84 -1.06 31.12 -23.93
C GLU A 84 -1.32 30.40 -22.59
N LEU A 85 -1.08 29.08 -22.53
CA LEU A 85 -1.21 28.26 -21.31
C LEU A 85 -0.15 28.64 -20.25
N ILE A 86 -0.50 28.60 -18.97
CA ILE A 86 0.46 28.81 -17.88
C ILE A 86 1.31 27.55 -17.73
N GLU A 87 2.62 27.67 -17.96
CA GLU A 87 3.56 26.59 -17.71
C GLU A 87 3.85 26.46 -16.20
N ASP A 88 3.61 25.28 -15.64
CA ASP A 88 4.04 24.97 -14.28
C ASP A 88 5.43 24.31 -14.31
N PRO A 89 6.48 24.97 -13.77
CA PRO A 89 7.81 24.36 -13.70
C PRO A 89 7.84 23.12 -12.80
N ALA A 90 6.94 22.99 -11.81
CA ALA A 90 6.86 21.81 -10.97
C ALA A 90 6.35 20.60 -11.78
N LEU A 91 5.32 20.79 -12.60
CA LEU A 91 4.82 19.75 -13.51
C LEU A 91 5.90 19.34 -14.52
N THR A 92 6.57 20.31 -15.13
CA THR A 92 7.64 20.05 -16.11
C THR A 92 8.77 19.22 -15.49
N ARG A 93 9.21 19.59 -14.27
CA ARG A 93 10.24 18.83 -13.53
C ARG A 93 9.75 17.43 -13.15
N TRP A 94 8.48 17.27 -12.78
CA TRP A 94 7.90 15.97 -12.47
C TRP A 94 7.85 15.05 -13.69
N VAL A 95 7.40 15.57 -14.84
CA VAL A 95 7.41 14.83 -16.12
C VAL A 95 8.85 14.46 -16.48
N TYR A 96 9.77 15.41 -16.39
CA TYR A 96 11.19 15.17 -16.68
C TYR A 96 11.78 14.08 -15.79
N ALA A 97 11.49 14.08 -14.48
CA ALA A 97 11.97 13.07 -13.54
C ALA A 97 11.44 11.65 -13.88
N ARG A 98 10.20 11.54 -14.36
CA ARG A 98 9.62 10.26 -14.81
C ARG A 98 10.19 9.79 -16.15
N ALA A 99 10.48 10.73 -17.05
CA ALA A 99 11.01 10.44 -18.38
C ALA A 99 12.51 10.11 -18.36
N ASN A 100 13.26 10.57 -17.36
CA ASN A 100 14.71 10.41 -17.28
C ASN A 100 15.17 9.54 -16.09
N PRO A 101 14.77 8.27 -15.99
CA PRO A 101 15.21 7.38 -14.91
C PRO A 101 16.65 6.86 -15.10
N PHE A 102 17.12 6.75 -16.36
CA PHE A 102 18.38 6.06 -16.68
C PHE A 102 19.64 6.71 -16.08
N PRO A 103 19.80 8.04 -16.04
CA PRO A 103 21.00 8.66 -15.44
C PRO A 103 21.21 8.33 -13.96
N HIS A 104 20.14 8.01 -13.23
CA HIS A 104 20.17 7.69 -11.81
C HIS A 104 20.08 6.17 -11.55
N PHE A 105 19.99 5.36 -12.61
CA PHE A 105 19.91 3.92 -12.49
C PHE A 105 21.26 3.33 -12.08
N ARG A 106 21.25 2.47 -11.05
CA ARG A 106 22.42 1.74 -10.61
C ARG A 106 22.16 0.23 -10.74
N PRO A 107 22.95 -0.51 -11.52
CA PRO A 107 22.84 -1.95 -11.57
C PRO A 107 23.34 -2.52 -10.24
N THR A 108 22.40 -2.93 -9.38
CA THR A 108 22.64 -3.55 -8.08
C THR A 108 22.05 -4.95 -8.09
N PHE A 109 22.39 -5.79 -7.11
CA PHE A 109 21.81 -7.13 -7.03
C PHE A 109 20.27 -7.10 -6.94
N LYS A 110 19.71 -6.18 -6.14
CA LYS A 110 18.25 -6.04 -5.97
C LYS A 110 17.57 -5.61 -7.27
N THR A 111 18.11 -4.60 -7.96
CA THR A 111 17.51 -4.08 -9.20
C THR A 111 17.64 -5.10 -10.34
N SER A 112 18.76 -5.80 -10.42
CA SER A 112 18.96 -6.87 -11.42
C SER A 112 18.04 -8.06 -11.18
N LEU A 113 17.89 -8.49 -9.92
CA LEU A 113 16.97 -9.59 -9.56
C LEU A 113 15.52 -9.23 -9.91
N LEU A 114 15.06 -8.02 -9.57
CA LEU A 114 13.74 -7.55 -9.97
C LEU A 114 13.59 -7.51 -11.49
N GLY A 115 14.61 -7.04 -12.21
CA GLY A 115 14.62 -7.06 -13.68
C GLY A 115 14.44 -8.46 -14.27
N ILE A 116 15.11 -9.47 -13.70
CA ILE A 116 14.97 -10.87 -14.16
C ILE A 116 13.59 -11.43 -13.79
N VAL A 117 13.12 -11.20 -12.56
CA VAL A 117 11.83 -11.71 -12.08
C VAL A 117 10.68 -11.12 -12.88
N PHE A 118 10.72 -9.83 -13.22
CA PHE A 118 9.63 -9.18 -13.96
C PHE A 118 9.84 -9.20 -15.48
N GLY A 119 11.06 -9.38 -15.98
CA GLY A 119 11.36 -9.43 -17.41
C GLY A 119 11.38 -10.84 -17.98
N VAL A 120 12.10 -11.77 -17.35
CA VAL A 120 12.39 -13.11 -17.91
C VAL A 120 11.35 -14.13 -17.46
N VAL A 121 10.97 -14.14 -16.18
CA VAL A 121 10.07 -15.18 -15.64
C VAL A 121 8.71 -15.22 -16.32
N PRO A 122 8.04 -14.09 -16.65
CA PRO A 122 6.77 -14.13 -17.37
C PRO A 122 6.91 -14.74 -18.76
N LEU A 123 8.01 -14.46 -19.47
CA LEU A 123 8.28 -15.02 -20.79
C LEU A 123 8.48 -16.53 -20.74
N VAL A 124 9.29 -17.00 -19.78
CA VAL A 124 9.52 -18.44 -19.58
C VAL A 124 8.22 -19.14 -19.17
N THR A 125 7.45 -18.53 -18.28
CA THR A 125 6.14 -19.07 -17.84
C THR A 125 5.18 -19.22 -19.02
N LEU A 126 5.02 -18.16 -19.83
CA LEU A 126 4.17 -18.20 -21.01
C LEU A 126 4.66 -19.22 -22.05
N TYR A 127 5.97 -19.33 -22.24
CA TYR A 127 6.55 -20.35 -23.11
C TYR A 127 6.13 -21.75 -22.68
N TYR A 128 6.28 -22.09 -21.39
CA TYR A 128 5.91 -23.43 -20.90
C TYR A 128 4.41 -23.70 -21.00
N ILE A 129 3.56 -22.73 -20.67
CA ILE A 129 2.09 -22.86 -20.79
C ILE A 129 1.70 -23.11 -22.24
N PHE A 130 2.18 -22.29 -23.17
CA PHE A 130 1.85 -22.47 -24.58
C PHE A 130 2.47 -23.73 -25.18
N LYS A 131 3.69 -24.09 -24.79
CA LYS A 131 4.35 -25.29 -25.27
C LYS A 131 3.60 -26.54 -24.87
N THR A 132 3.26 -26.66 -23.58
CA THR A 132 2.52 -27.82 -23.06
C THR A 132 1.11 -27.92 -23.66
N ASP A 133 0.40 -26.80 -23.84
CA ASP A 133 -0.91 -26.80 -24.47
C ASP A 133 -0.84 -27.23 -25.95
N ARG A 134 0.14 -26.71 -26.70
CA ARG A 134 0.37 -27.10 -28.09
C ARG A 134 0.71 -28.57 -28.24
N ASP A 135 1.62 -29.09 -27.42
CA ASP A 135 2.04 -30.48 -27.48
C ASP A 135 0.87 -31.42 -27.14
N ARG A 136 0.07 -31.08 -26.12
CA ARG A 136 -1.16 -31.81 -25.78
C ARG A 136 -2.17 -31.78 -26.92
N LYS A 137 -2.39 -30.61 -27.51
CA LYS A 137 -3.31 -30.41 -28.64
C LYS A 137 -2.89 -31.23 -29.85
N GLU A 138 -1.61 -31.24 -30.19
CA GLU A 138 -1.05 -32.03 -31.28
C GLU A 138 -1.14 -33.54 -31.00
N ALA A 139 -0.86 -33.97 -29.77
CA ALA A 139 -1.01 -35.38 -29.37
C ALA A 139 -2.46 -35.86 -29.52
N GLN A 140 -3.45 -35.07 -29.09
CA GLN A 140 -4.87 -35.40 -29.23
C GLN A 140 -5.35 -35.42 -30.69
N ILE A 141 -4.77 -34.58 -31.56
CA ILE A 141 -5.03 -34.62 -33.00
C ILE A 141 -4.49 -35.92 -33.60
N LYS A 142 -3.24 -36.28 -33.26
CA LYS A 142 -2.60 -37.52 -33.75
C LYS A 142 -3.32 -38.78 -33.27
N ALA A 143 -3.80 -38.80 -32.03
CA ALA A 143 -4.57 -39.90 -31.46
C ALA A 143 -6.01 -39.97 -32.01
N GLY A 144 -6.46 -39.01 -32.83
CA GLY A 144 -7.82 -38.94 -33.35
C GLY A 144 -8.90 -38.63 -32.30
N THR A 145 -8.52 -38.37 -31.06
CA THR A 145 -9.45 -38.14 -29.93
C THR A 145 -10.08 -36.74 -29.98
N ARG A 146 -9.49 -35.80 -30.72
CA ARG A 146 -9.94 -34.41 -30.74
C ARG A 146 -11.03 -34.17 -31.78
N ASP A 147 -12.24 -33.83 -31.33
CA ASP A 147 -13.35 -33.50 -32.23
C ASP A 147 -13.10 -32.17 -32.97
N ARG A 148 -13.19 -32.19 -34.32
CA ARG A 148 -12.91 -31.06 -35.23
C ARG A 148 -13.89 -30.99 -36.42
N LYS A 149 -15.11 -31.54 -36.30
CA LYS A 149 -16.05 -31.69 -37.43
C LYS A 149 -16.36 -30.42 -38.23
N PHE A 150 -16.45 -29.27 -37.58
CA PHE A 150 -16.83 -27.99 -38.23
C PHE A 150 -15.67 -26.99 -38.35
N ASN A 151 -14.43 -27.43 -38.12
CA ASN A 151 -13.26 -26.56 -38.14
C ASN A 151 -12.67 -26.48 -39.57
N LEU A 152 -13.20 -25.57 -40.38
CA LEU A 152 -12.88 -25.38 -41.80
C LEU A 152 -11.79 -24.33 -42.07
N ALA A 153 -11.40 -23.54 -41.05
CA ALA A 153 -10.38 -22.48 -41.16
C ALA A 153 -9.41 -22.55 -39.96
N TYR A 154 -8.13 -22.25 -40.19
CA TYR A 154 -7.07 -22.41 -39.18
C TYR A 154 -7.06 -21.33 -38.11
#